data_AF-A0A2E3QHA6-F1
#
_entry.id   AF-A0A2E3QHA6-F1
#
_cell.length_a   1.000
_cell.length_b   1.000
_cell.length_c   1.000
_cell.angle_alpha   90.00
_cell.angle_beta   90.00
_cell.angle_gamma   90.00
#
_symmetry.space_group_name_H-M   'P 1'
#
loop_
_entity.id
_entity.type
_entity.pdbx_description
1 polymer ?
#
loop_
_entity_poly.entity_id
_entity_poly.type
_entity_poly.pdbx_seq_one_letter_code
_entity_poly.pdbx_strand_id
1 'polypeptide(L)'
;MKPASAAIMWARAFIVLGMVGILSGCAALQSPGNSVTGSVSYRERIALSPDNTFLVVRLLDVSKADAPSVEVAALRQPVANPPMVFILPYDLDDIDPRHSYVLEAKIVNGNDDLLFRNDQSYPVLTRGAPSDVDITVIQIPRMQSDGARNGDGSDIADDIAAIETRLTDLRVIPGQYSASDHTVTYKAYVTPDGEPVLVDEHRDLGDYGASDVKFYYRNGQLLRFAEDAKRVNYGGAESDAPLHYTLKLDFAQGRYSSGTKTVNDIASQPDEHEISGALSQSKVALSRIDAMLSQMNSSPDPITGPELFVCDDQSRFAVTFDRDRERAIVEFPGREPLVLPIMRTGSGYGYGNDIYELRGKGADAIWTTPSGDFHCAVSPLSAETARLALAPGDFPVVSVADLKAEGDGIWTRYFDDMMPAITACLAKNPGDLVSVLKAWPMNHGMVGVRTINGNGGRYDCLVPSDGLGTAHTEMVEATTNILPGEDVVRFTPASGAYPGGECFAHERLEQKGVFIGWLSEKTC
;
A
#
# COMPACT_ATOMS: atom_id res chain seq x y z
N MET A 1 35.14 83.83 16.59
CA MET A 1 36.55 83.97 16.19
C MET A 1 37.08 82.58 15.85
N LYS A 2 37.68 82.38 14.67
CA LYS A 2 38.46 81.18 14.25
C LYS A 2 39.76 81.06 15.10
N PRO A 3 40.58 79.97 15.06
CA PRO A 3 40.46 78.62 14.45
C PRO A 3 41.10 77.43 15.26
N ALA A 4 41.10 76.23 14.63
CA ALA A 4 42.06 75.08 14.72
C ALA A 4 42.08 74.23 16.00
N SER A 5 42.27 72.89 16.00
CA SER A 5 43.19 72.03 15.24
C SER A 5 42.64 70.57 15.27
N ALA A 6 42.45 69.85 14.16
CA ALA A 6 43.40 69.04 13.38
C ALA A 6 43.79 67.68 13.98
N ALA A 7 43.73 66.67 13.11
CA ALA A 7 44.26 65.31 13.22
C ALA A 7 43.50 64.31 14.10
N ILE A 8 42.60 63.53 13.48
CA ILE A 8 42.75 62.08 13.25
C ILE A 8 41.88 61.78 12.03
N MET A 9 42.45 62.12 10.89
CA MET A 9 42.08 61.60 9.57
C MET A 9 42.79 60.25 9.48
N TRP A 10 42.16 59.25 8.84
CA TRP A 10 42.64 57.86 8.63
C TRP A 10 42.18 56.85 9.70
N ALA A 11 40.94 56.34 9.57
CA ALA A 11 40.53 54.98 9.99
C ALA A 11 39.00 54.76 9.93
N ARG A 12 38.18 55.79 9.70
CA ARG A 12 36.70 55.68 9.83
C ARG A 12 35.91 56.09 8.58
N ALA A 13 36.55 56.13 7.42
CA ALA A 13 35.92 56.50 6.14
C ALA A 13 35.82 55.34 5.13
N PHE A 14 36.00 54.09 5.56
CA PHE A 14 35.87 52.90 4.69
C PHE A 14 34.78 51.91 5.12
N ILE A 15 33.95 52.23 6.13
CA ILE A 15 32.94 51.29 6.66
C ILE A 15 31.49 51.81 6.50
N VAL A 16 31.28 53.02 5.97
CA VAL A 16 29.91 53.59 5.84
C VAL A 16 29.45 53.76 4.38
N LEU A 17 30.30 53.43 3.40
CA LEU A 17 29.93 53.38 1.96
C LEU A 17 29.99 51.95 1.38
N GLY A 18 29.74 50.95 2.23
CA GLY A 18 29.65 49.53 1.86
C GLY A 18 28.41 48.82 2.41
N MET A 19 27.45 49.57 2.96
CA MET A 19 26.28 49.02 3.69
C MET A 19 24.96 49.70 3.29
N VAL A 20 24.86 50.22 2.05
CA VAL A 20 23.61 50.78 1.47
C VAL A 20 23.39 50.28 0.04
N GLY A 21 23.88 49.07 -0.28
CA GLY A 21 23.79 48.49 -1.64
C GLY A 21 23.45 47.00 -1.70
N ILE A 22 22.93 46.40 -0.61
CA ILE A 22 22.64 44.95 -0.54
C ILE A 22 21.20 44.67 -0.04
N LEU A 23 20.28 45.64 -0.12
CA LEU A 23 18.88 45.46 0.29
C LEU A 23 17.86 45.71 -0.83
N SER A 24 18.29 45.59 -2.09
CA SER A 24 17.38 45.70 -3.25
C SER A 24 17.55 44.53 -4.24
N GLY A 25 17.82 43.34 -3.71
CA GLY A 25 18.05 42.10 -4.48
C GLY A 25 16.99 41.01 -4.31
N CYS A 26 15.86 41.27 -3.65
CA CYS A 26 14.74 40.33 -3.55
C CYS A 26 13.46 40.96 -4.08
N ALA A 27 13.41 41.27 -5.38
CA ALA A 27 12.19 41.69 -6.06
C ALA A 27 12.15 41.33 -7.56
N ALA A 28 12.96 40.37 -8.02
CA ALA A 28 13.03 40.02 -9.45
C ALA A 28 13.18 38.51 -9.71
N LEU A 29 12.49 37.68 -8.91
CA LEU A 29 12.15 36.29 -9.25
C LEU A 29 10.69 36.03 -8.87
N GLN A 30 9.80 36.90 -9.34
CA GLN A 30 8.42 36.50 -9.58
C GLN A 30 8.28 36.53 -11.10
N SER A 31 8.52 35.39 -11.76
CA SER A 31 7.84 35.18 -13.03
C SER A 31 6.36 35.47 -12.77
N PRO A 32 5.68 36.27 -13.59
CA PRO A 32 4.23 36.30 -13.54
C PRO A 32 3.76 34.88 -13.82
N GLY A 33 3.52 34.11 -12.75
CA GLY A 33 3.06 32.74 -12.84
C GLY A 33 1.71 32.78 -13.50
N ASN A 34 1.58 32.10 -14.64
CA ASN A 34 0.29 32.00 -15.29
C ASN A 34 -0.63 31.26 -14.34
N SER A 35 -1.81 31.81 -14.11
CA SER A 35 -2.75 31.22 -13.17
C SER A 35 -4.15 31.26 -13.75
N VAL A 36 -4.92 30.24 -13.38
CA VAL A 36 -6.36 30.25 -13.53
C VAL A 36 -6.93 30.74 -12.21
N THR A 37 -7.65 31.84 -12.25
CA THR A 37 -8.31 32.41 -11.08
C THR A 37 -9.79 32.07 -11.11
N GLY A 38 -10.43 32.18 -9.95
CA GLY A 38 -11.86 31.98 -9.91
C GLY A 38 -12.41 31.90 -8.50
N SER A 39 -13.69 31.59 -8.44
CA SER A 39 -14.40 31.41 -7.19
C SER A 39 -15.21 30.12 -7.21
N VAL A 40 -15.31 29.45 -6.05
CA VAL A 40 -16.12 28.25 -5.87
C VAL A 40 -17.25 28.55 -4.90
N SER A 41 -18.49 28.33 -5.35
CA SER A 41 -19.69 28.54 -4.56
C SER A 41 -20.59 27.30 -4.55
N TYR A 42 -21.43 27.19 -3.53
CA TYR A 42 -22.50 26.19 -3.44
C TYR A 42 -23.78 26.89 -2.96
N ARG A 43 -24.95 26.32 -3.26
CA ARG A 43 -26.25 27.00 -3.07
C ARG A 43 -26.84 26.77 -1.68
N GLU A 44 -26.39 25.74 -1.01
CA GLU A 44 -26.86 25.28 0.29
C GLU A 44 -26.42 26.26 1.40
N ARG A 45 -27.32 26.56 2.34
CA ARG A 45 -27.02 27.42 3.49
C ARG A 45 -26.38 26.62 4.62
N ILE A 46 -25.23 26.02 4.34
CA ILE A 46 -24.46 25.24 5.32
C ILE A 46 -23.08 25.87 5.53
N ALA A 47 -22.61 25.87 6.77
CA ALA A 47 -21.23 26.24 7.10
C ALA A 47 -20.38 24.97 7.13
N LEU A 48 -19.31 24.96 6.34
CA LEU A 48 -18.31 23.90 6.37
C LEU A 48 -17.21 24.28 7.37
N SER A 49 -16.74 23.32 8.15
CA SER A 49 -15.69 23.56 9.16
C SER A 49 -14.32 23.60 8.49
N PRO A 50 -13.56 24.71 8.59
CA PRO A 50 -12.24 24.84 7.97
C PRO A 50 -11.19 23.90 8.57
N ASP A 51 -11.43 23.36 9.77
CA ASP A 51 -10.48 22.49 10.48
C ASP A 51 -10.42 21.07 9.91
N ASN A 52 -11.47 20.64 9.21
CA ASN A 52 -11.61 19.26 8.73
C ASN A 52 -12.22 19.15 7.32
N THR A 53 -12.27 20.25 6.56
CA THR A 53 -12.73 20.20 5.16
C THR A 53 -11.87 21.07 4.25
N PHE A 54 -11.62 20.58 3.04
CA PHE A 54 -10.69 21.18 2.09
C PHE A 54 -11.37 21.37 0.73
N LEU A 55 -11.15 22.55 0.13
CA LEU A 55 -11.41 22.79 -1.28
C LEU A 55 -10.22 22.27 -2.08
N VAL A 56 -10.48 21.43 -3.08
CA VAL A 56 -9.50 20.95 -4.05
C VAL A 56 -9.94 21.40 -5.44
N VAL A 57 -9.10 22.15 -6.14
CA VAL A 57 -9.32 22.60 -7.53
C VAL A 57 -8.21 22.03 -8.41
N ARG A 58 -8.58 21.38 -9.51
CA ARG A 58 -7.66 20.73 -10.44
C ARG A 58 -7.87 21.27 -11.85
N LEU A 59 -6.78 21.54 -12.55
CA LEU A 59 -6.76 21.80 -13.98
C LEU A 59 -6.52 20.48 -14.70
N LEU A 60 -7.47 20.06 -15.54
CA LEU A 60 -7.45 18.78 -16.22
C LEU A 60 -7.39 18.98 -17.73
N ASP A 61 -6.50 18.23 -18.40
CA ASP A 61 -6.50 18.08 -19.85
C ASP A 61 -7.53 17.01 -20.24
N VAL A 62 -8.53 17.41 -21.02
CA VAL A 62 -9.64 16.58 -21.53
C VAL A 62 -9.63 16.46 -23.05
N SER A 63 -8.47 16.64 -23.67
CA SER A 63 -8.33 16.59 -25.13
C SER A 63 -8.63 15.22 -25.73
N LYS A 64 -8.47 14.16 -24.94
CA LYS A 64 -8.78 12.78 -25.32
C LYS A 64 -10.13 12.41 -24.72
N ALA A 65 -11.15 12.24 -25.59
CA ALA A 65 -12.51 11.95 -25.16
C ALA A 65 -12.69 10.58 -24.49
N ASP A 66 -11.84 9.60 -24.83
CA ASP A 66 -11.94 8.20 -24.39
C ASP A 66 -10.82 7.79 -23.41
N ALA A 67 -10.13 8.76 -22.80
CA ALA A 67 -9.06 8.50 -21.83
C ALA A 67 -9.31 9.29 -20.53
N PRO A 68 -8.83 8.80 -19.38
CA PRO A 68 -8.88 9.57 -18.13
C PRO A 68 -8.22 10.94 -18.30
N SER A 69 -8.85 11.98 -17.76
CA SER A 69 -8.31 13.34 -17.82
C SER A 69 -6.99 13.42 -17.06
N VAL A 70 -5.98 14.04 -17.67
CA VAL A 70 -4.64 14.19 -17.08
C VAL A 70 -4.62 15.45 -16.22
N GLU A 71 -4.14 15.36 -14.98
CA GLU A 71 -3.97 16.54 -14.12
C GLU A 71 -2.73 17.34 -14.56
N VAL A 72 -2.96 18.63 -14.83
CA VAL A 72 -1.92 19.58 -15.20
C VAL A 72 -1.46 20.37 -13.97
N ALA A 73 -2.41 20.74 -13.10
CA ALA A 73 -2.13 21.45 -11.86
C ALA A 73 -3.23 21.18 -10.83
N ALA A 74 -2.89 21.23 -9.55
CA ALA A 74 -3.86 21.17 -8.47
C ALA A 74 -3.55 22.14 -7.34
N LEU A 75 -4.62 22.59 -6.69
CA LEU A 75 -4.59 23.41 -5.49
C LEU A 75 -5.48 22.75 -4.43
N ARG A 76 -4.96 22.59 -3.22
CA ARG A 76 -5.72 22.20 -2.04
C ARG A 76 -5.60 23.30 -0.98
N GLN A 77 -6.75 23.80 -0.51
CA GLN A 77 -6.80 24.82 0.55
C GLN A 77 -7.93 24.52 1.54
N PRO A 78 -7.84 24.96 2.80
CA PRO A 78 -8.97 24.91 3.72
C PRO A 78 -10.18 25.62 3.14
N VAL A 79 -11.38 25.11 3.41
CA VAL A 79 -12.61 25.80 2.97
C VAL A 79 -12.75 27.15 3.68
N ALA A 80 -13.34 28.11 2.99
CA ALA A 80 -13.75 29.40 3.54
C ALA A 80 -15.25 29.60 3.29
N ASN A 81 -15.80 30.72 3.78
CA ASN A 81 -17.18 31.07 3.45
C ASN A 81 -17.31 31.30 1.92
N PRO A 82 -18.28 30.66 1.24
CA PRO A 82 -18.52 30.92 -0.16
C PRO A 82 -18.84 32.39 -0.45
N PRO A 83 -18.39 32.94 -1.60
CA PRO A 83 -17.57 32.30 -2.62
C PRO A 83 -16.10 32.14 -2.18
N MET A 84 -15.57 30.92 -2.31
CA MET A 84 -14.19 30.58 -1.97
C MET A 84 -13.28 30.91 -3.16
N VAL A 85 -12.46 31.95 -3.02
CA VAL A 85 -11.54 32.37 -4.09
C VAL A 85 -10.35 31.41 -4.17
N PHE A 86 -9.92 31.09 -5.39
CA PHE A 86 -8.71 30.32 -5.65
C PHE A 86 -7.82 30.99 -6.70
N ILE A 87 -6.52 30.71 -6.61
CA ILE A 87 -5.52 31.07 -7.62
C ILE A 87 -4.76 29.78 -7.90
N LEU A 88 -4.99 29.18 -9.06
CA LEU A 88 -4.35 27.93 -9.47
C LEU A 88 -3.20 28.26 -10.43
N PRO A 89 -1.94 28.30 -9.95
CA PRO A 89 -0.79 28.49 -10.82
C PRO A 89 -0.59 27.26 -11.71
N TYR A 90 -0.14 27.49 -12.95
CA TYR A 90 0.22 26.45 -13.90
C TYR A 90 1.48 26.87 -14.69
N ASP A 91 2.20 25.88 -15.22
CA ASP A 91 3.31 26.13 -16.15
C ASP A 91 2.78 26.25 -17.59
N LEU A 92 3.22 27.26 -18.33
CA LEU A 92 2.84 27.40 -19.74
C LEU A 92 3.40 26.28 -20.60
N ASP A 93 4.53 25.67 -20.21
CA ASP A 93 5.15 24.59 -20.96
C ASP A 93 4.30 23.29 -20.91
N ASP A 94 3.40 23.17 -19.93
CA ASP A 94 2.43 22.08 -19.82
C ASP A 94 1.13 22.32 -20.61
N ILE A 95 0.97 23.51 -21.21
CA ILE A 95 -0.21 23.90 -21.99
C ILE A 95 0.06 23.78 -23.50
N ASP A 96 -0.56 22.80 -24.15
CA ASP A 96 -0.63 22.73 -25.62
C ASP A 96 -1.84 23.55 -26.10
N PRO A 97 -1.66 24.59 -26.94
CA PRO A 97 -2.76 25.41 -27.46
C PRO A 97 -3.83 24.64 -28.24
N ARG A 98 -3.55 23.41 -28.70
CA ARG A 98 -4.48 22.54 -29.44
C ARG A 98 -5.40 21.73 -28.52
N HIS A 99 -5.03 21.61 -27.25
CA HIS A 99 -5.70 20.80 -26.25
C HIS A 99 -6.97 21.49 -25.71
N SER A 100 -7.68 20.83 -24.80
CA SER A 100 -8.84 21.36 -24.08
C SER A 100 -8.65 21.14 -22.61
N TYR A 101 -8.74 22.22 -21.83
CA TYR A 101 -8.54 22.19 -20.40
C TYR A 101 -9.82 22.56 -19.68
N VAL A 102 -10.11 21.86 -18.58
CA VAL A 102 -11.28 22.11 -17.73
C VAL A 102 -10.88 22.15 -16.27
N LEU A 103 -11.68 22.84 -15.46
CA LEU A 103 -11.54 22.83 -14.01
C LEU A 103 -12.45 21.77 -13.37
N GLU A 104 -11.88 21.01 -12.44
CA GLU A 104 -12.60 20.19 -11.47
C GLU A 104 -12.44 20.82 -10.09
N ALA A 105 -13.55 21.15 -9.44
CA ALA A 105 -13.58 21.61 -8.06
C ALA A 105 -14.35 20.60 -7.20
N LYS A 106 -13.75 20.19 -6.08
CA LYS A 106 -14.38 19.32 -5.09
C LYS A 106 -14.13 19.82 -3.68
N ILE A 107 -15.07 19.53 -2.78
CA ILE A 107 -14.89 19.73 -1.35
C ILE A 107 -14.83 18.35 -0.70
N VAL A 108 -13.79 18.11 0.09
CA VAL A 108 -13.56 16.84 0.80
C VAL A 108 -13.44 17.06 2.31
N ASN A 109 -13.69 16.03 3.11
CA ASN A 109 -13.39 16.05 4.55
C ASN A 109 -11.92 15.65 4.85
N GLY A 110 -11.50 15.62 6.12
CA GLY A 110 -10.15 15.18 6.50
C GLY A 110 -9.85 13.69 6.28
N ASN A 111 -10.86 12.87 5.98
CA ASN A 111 -10.69 11.47 5.53
C ASN A 111 -10.71 11.36 4.00
N ASP A 112 -10.66 12.48 3.28
CA ASP A 112 -10.80 12.60 1.82
C ASP A 112 -12.15 12.12 1.22
N ASP A 113 -13.20 11.98 2.04
CA ASP A 113 -14.55 11.70 1.53
C ASP A 113 -15.12 12.90 0.76
N LEU A 114 -15.70 12.64 -0.42
CA LEU A 114 -16.30 13.67 -1.28
C LEU A 114 -17.61 14.22 -0.72
N LEU A 115 -17.68 15.53 -0.49
CA LEU A 115 -18.88 16.23 -0.01
C LEU A 115 -19.57 17.01 -1.13
N PHE A 116 -18.79 17.71 -1.96
CA PHE A 116 -19.28 18.52 -3.07
C PHE A 116 -18.39 18.33 -4.30
N ARG A 117 -18.97 18.44 -5.50
CA ARG A 117 -18.23 18.44 -6.77
C ARG A 117 -18.97 19.29 -7.79
N ASN A 118 -18.26 19.88 -8.76
CA ASN A 118 -18.91 20.48 -9.92
C ASN A 118 -19.48 19.40 -10.84
N ASP A 119 -20.71 19.60 -11.31
CA ASP A 119 -21.44 18.73 -12.24
C ASP A 119 -21.40 19.23 -13.69
N GLN A 120 -20.95 20.47 -13.88
CA GLN A 120 -20.75 21.09 -15.19
C GLN A 120 -19.26 21.18 -15.52
N SER A 121 -18.95 21.12 -16.82
CA SER A 121 -17.61 21.38 -17.34
C SER A 121 -17.32 22.88 -17.32
N TYR A 122 -16.14 23.26 -16.85
CA TYR A 122 -15.65 24.63 -16.82
C TYR A 122 -14.37 24.77 -17.67
N PRO A 123 -14.49 24.98 -18.99
CA PRO A 123 -13.34 25.10 -19.87
C PRO A 123 -12.50 26.35 -19.58
N VAL A 124 -11.18 26.23 -19.68
CA VAL A 124 -10.22 27.32 -19.43
C VAL A 124 -9.04 27.30 -20.40
N LEU A 125 -8.32 28.42 -20.47
CA LEU A 125 -7.03 28.64 -21.15
C LEU A 125 -7.04 28.60 -22.69
N THR A 126 -7.65 27.59 -23.30
CA THR A 126 -7.56 27.31 -24.74
C THR A 126 -8.91 27.46 -25.42
N ARG A 127 -8.92 27.46 -26.76
CA ARG A 127 -10.15 27.55 -27.58
C ARG A 127 -11.03 28.78 -27.26
N GLY A 128 -10.41 29.87 -26.82
CA GLY A 128 -11.10 31.12 -26.45
C GLY A 128 -11.78 31.07 -25.07
N ALA A 129 -11.52 30.04 -24.26
CA ALA A 129 -12.03 29.94 -22.90
C ALA A 129 -11.30 30.92 -21.96
N PRO A 130 -12.00 31.46 -20.94
CA PRO A 130 -11.42 32.43 -20.02
C PRO A 130 -10.37 31.78 -19.08
N SER A 131 -9.57 32.62 -18.44
CA SER A 131 -8.67 32.21 -17.34
C SER A 131 -9.21 32.60 -15.96
N ASP A 132 -10.42 33.14 -15.90
CA ASP A 132 -11.15 33.51 -14.68
C ASP A 132 -12.55 32.89 -14.72
N VAL A 133 -12.93 32.12 -13.70
CA VAL A 133 -14.14 31.28 -13.72
C VAL A 133 -14.86 31.23 -12.38
N ASP A 134 -16.18 31.39 -12.40
CA ASP A 134 -17.05 31.12 -11.25
C ASP A 134 -17.63 29.70 -11.33
N ILE A 135 -17.18 28.84 -10.43
CA ILE A 135 -17.57 27.44 -10.34
C ILE A 135 -18.68 27.28 -9.31
N THR A 136 -19.77 26.61 -9.70
CA THR A 136 -20.78 26.12 -8.76
C THR A 136 -20.52 24.64 -8.51
N VAL A 137 -20.27 24.27 -7.26
CA VAL A 137 -20.26 22.87 -6.84
C VAL A 137 -21.62 22.52 -6.26
N ILE A 138 -22.11 21.34 -6.61
CA ILE A 138 -23.32 20.79 -6.02
C ILE A 138 -22.94 19.86 -4.89
N GLN A 139 -23.78 19.80 -3.86
CA GLN A 139 -23.66 18.72 -2.89
C GLN A 139 -23.87 17.42 -3.66
N ILE A 140 -22.91 16.50 -3.59
CA ILE A 140 -23.18 15.15 -4.05
C ILE A 140 -24.16 14.59 -3.02
N PRO A 141 -25.41 14.25 -3.42
CA PRO A 141 -26.27 13.51 -2.53
C PRO A 141 -25.44 12.29 -2.11
N ARG A 142 -25.24 12.08 -0.81
CA ARG A 142 -25.03 10.70 -0.35
C ARG A 142 -26.10 9.93 -1.09
N MET A 143 -25.73 9.00 -1.97
CA MET A 143 -26.71 8.23 -2.73
C MET A 143 -27.75 7.79 -1.71
N GLN A 144 -28.90 8.45 -1.80
CA GLN A 144 -29.99 8.22 -0.90
C GLN A 144 -30.49 6.88 -1.39
N SER A 145 -30.00 5.81 -0.76
CA SER A 145 -30.67 4.53 -0.76
C SER A 145 -32.15 4.81 -0.56
N ASP A 146 -32.96 4.31 -1.48
CA ASP A 146 -34.40 4.42 -1.48
C ASP A 146 -34.99 4.49 -0.07
N GLY A 147 -35.43 5.67 0.34
CA GLY A 147 -36.08 5.92 1.63
C GLY A 147 -35.18 5.69 2.85
N ALA A 148 -35.06 6.72 3.68
CA ALA A 148 -34.86 6.47 5.10
C ALA A 148 -36.08 5.68 5.63
N ARG A 149 -36.07 4.36 5.49
CA ARG A 149 -36.73 3.50 6.45
C ARG A 149 -35.79 3.45 7.64
N ASN A 150 -36.26 3.93 8.77
CA ASN A 150 -35.59 3.73 10.04
C ASN A 150 -35.65 2.23 10.33
N GLY A 151 -34.70 1.47 9.78
CA GLY A 151 -34.61 0.05 9.95
C GLY A 151 -34.14 -0.29 11.35
N ASP A 152 -35.11 -0.58 12.22
CA ASP A 152 -35.01 -1.75 13.09
C ASP A 152 -34.37 -2.89 12.26
N GLY A 153 -33.41 -3.63 12.83
CA GLY A 153 -32.65 -4.70 12.18
C GLY A 153 -33.47 -5.72 11.37
N SER A 154 -34.80 -5.73 11.48
CA SER A 154 -35.74 -6.30 10.50
C SER A 154 -35.45 -5.93 9.03
N ASP A 155 -35.12 -4.69 8.69
CA ASP A 155 -34.89 -4.27 7.29
C ASP A 155 -33.65 -4.97 6.69
N ILE A 156 -32.59 -5.15 7.48
CA ILE A 156 -31.35 -5.84 7.04
C ILE A 156 -31.61 -7.32 6.75
N ALA A 157 -32.48 -7.96 7.54
CA ALA A 157 -32.85 -9.36 7.32
C ALA A 157 -33.62 -9.55 6.01
N ASP A 158 -34.59 -8.66 5.73
CA ASP A 158 -35.36 -8.68 4.47
C ASP A 158 -34.46 -8.41 3.26
N ASP A 159 -33.52 -7.48 3.41
CA ASP A 159 -32.53 -7.14 2.40
C ASP A 159 -31.64 -8.33 2.01
N ILE A 160 -31.23 -9.12 3.01
CA ILE A 160 -30.42 -10.32 2.81
C ILE A 160 -31.25 -11.43 2.17
N ALA A 161 -32.48 -11.62 2.62
CA ALA A 161 -33.40 -12.57 1.97
C ALA A 161 -33.64 -12.21 0.49
N ALA A 162 -33.72 -10.91 0.18
CA ALA A 162 -33.85 -10.43 -1.20
C ALA A 162 -32.59 -10.68 -2.05
N ILE A 163 -31.38 -10.67 -1.47
CA ILE A 163 -30.14 -11.06 -2.14
C ILE A 163 -30.10 -12.58 -2.36
N GLU A 164 -30.42 -13.36 -1.33
CA GLU A 164 -30.36 -14.83 -1.39
C GLU A 164 -31.34 -15.42 -2.41
N THR A 165 -32.52 -14.82 -2.56
CA THR A 165 -33.53 -15.26 -3.54
C THR A 165 -33.14 -15.02 -5.00
N ARG A 166 -32.18 -14.13 -5.28
CA ARG A 166 -31.75 -13.79 -6.65
C ARG A 166 -30.33 -14.26 -6.99
N LEU A 167 -29.70 -15.09 -6.16
CA LEU A 167 -28.29 -15.50 -6.38
C LEU A 167 -28.07 -16.17 -7.74
N THR A 168 -29.07 -16.86 -8.28
CA THR A 168 -29.03 -17.50 -9.60
C THR A 168 -28.94 -16.52 -10.76
N ASP A 169 -29.37 -15.27 -10.55
CA ASP A 169 -29.42 -14.23 -11.58
C ASP A 169 -28.12 -13.41 -11.60
N LEU A 170 -27.23 -13.64 -10.63
CA LEU A 170 -25.98 -12.90 -10.47
C LEU A 170 -24.82 -13.63 -11.15
N ARG A 171 -23.83 -12.85 -11.60
CA ARG A 171 -22.57 -13.42 -12.07
C ARG A 171 -21.80 -13.96 -10.87
N VAL A 172 -21.21 -15.15 -10.99
CA VAL A 172 -20.38 -15.75 -9.95
C VAL A 172 -18.92 -15.71 -10.35
N ILE A 173 -18.07 -15.15 -9.49
CA ILE A 173 -16.61 -15.15 -9.62
C ILE A 173 -16.05 -16.11 -8.58
N PRO A 174 -15.58 -17.30 -8.98
CA PRO A 174 -14.87 -18.18 -8.07
C PRO A 174 -13.44 -17.71 -7.85
N GLY A 175 -12.89 -17.97 -6.68
CA GLY A 175 -11.47 -17.79 -6.42
C GLY A 175 -10.97 -18.66 -5.30
N GLN A 176 -9.65 -18.79 -5.22
CA GLN A 176 -8.96 -19.53 -4.17
C GLN A 176 -7.63 -18.85 -3.89
N TYR A 177 -7.21 -18.89 -2.63
CA TYR A 177 -5.87 -18.52 -2.22
C TYR A 177 -5.42 -19.40 -1.06
N SER A 178 -4.12 -19.63 -0.97
CA SER A 178 -3.52 -20.45 0.09
C SER A 178 -2.34 -19.70 0.70
N ALA A 179 -2.21 -19.80 2.02
CA ALA A 179 -1.05 -19.33 2.76
C ALA A 179 -0.66 -20.43 3.76
N SER A 180 0.54 -21.00 3.59
CA SER A 180 1.01 -22.14 4.39
C SER A 180 0.09 -23.37 4.27
N ASP A 181 -0.46 -23.84 5.38
CA ASP A 181 -1.44 -24.93 5.51
C ASP A 181 -2.90 -24.44 5.42
N HIS A 182 -3.14 -23.14 5.35
CA HIS A 182 -4.46 -22.57 5.23
C HIS A 182 -4.88 -22.44 3.76
N THR A 183 -6.08 -22.90 3.44
CA THR A 183 -6.68 -22.74 2.11
C THR A 183 -8.01 -22.03 2.23
N VAL A 184 -8.19 -20.95 1.48
CA VAL A 184 -9.47 -20.24 1.39
C VAL A 184 -9.99 -20.35 -0.03
N THR A 185 -11.22 -20.84 -0.14
CA THR A 185 -11.98 -20.86 -1.40
C THR A 185 -13.16 -19.90 -1.25
N TYR A 186 -13.52 -19.18 -2.31
CA TYR A 186 -14.64 -18.27 -2.26
C TYR A 186 -15.42 -18.17 -3.56
N LYS A 187 -16.66 -17.70 -3.45
CA LYS A 187 -17.53 -17.31 -4.55
C LYS A 187 -18.06 -15.90 -4.29
N ALA A 188 -17.72 -14.97 -5.18
CA ALA A 188 -18.28 -13.63 -5.17
C ALA A 188 -19.44 -13.55 -6.16
N TYR A 189 -20.61 -13.14 -5.69
CA TYR A 189 -21.80 -12.90 -6.48
C TYR A 189 -21.90 -11.41 -6.79
N VAL A 190 -21.98 -11.09 -8.07
CA VAL A 190 -21.83 -9.74 -8.60
C VAL A 190 -23.03 -9.38 -9.47
N THR A 191 -23.49 -8.14 -9.37
CA THR A 191 -24.50 -7.59 -10.29
C THR A 191 -23.95 -7.52 -11.72
N PRO A 192 -24.84 -7.37 -12.74
CA PRO A 192 -24.40 -7.15 -14.12
C PRO A 192 -23.46 -5.95 -14.29
N ASP A 193 -23.64 -4.90 -13.47
CA ASP A 193 -22.81 -3.69 -13.48
C ASP A 193 -21.46 -3.86 -12.75
N GLY A 194 -21.19 -5.06 -12.21
CA GLY A 194 -19.93 -5.39 -11.55
C GLY A 194 -19.88 -5.09 -10.06
N GLU A 195 -21.00 -4.78 -9.40
CA GLU A 195 -21.03 -4.55 -7.95
C GLU A 195 -21.18 -5.87 -7.17
N PRO A 196 -20.28 -6.19 -6.22
CA PRO A 196 -20.42 -7.37 -5.37
C PRO A 196 -21.59 -7.19 -4.39
N VAL A 197 -22.41 -8.22 -4.24
CA VAL A 197 -23.55 -8.25 -3.30
C VAL A 197 -23.45 -9.37 -2.26
N LEU A 198 -22.69 -10.43 -2.55
CA LEU A 198 -22.37 -11.49 -1.61
C LEU A 198 -20.96 -12.04 -1.89
N VAL A 199 -20.19 -12.27 -0.86
CA VAL A 199 -18.96 -13.08 -0.92
C VAL A 199 -19.12 -14.22 0.08
N ASP A 200 -19.07 -15.44 -0.44
CA ASP A 200 -19.22 -16.68 0.32
C ASP A 200 -17.86 -17.40 0.33
N GLU A 201 -17.20 -17.44 1.48
CA GLU A 201 -15.85 -17.96 1.67
C GLU A 201 -15.86 -19.18 2.58
N HIS A 202 -15.12 -20.22 2.19
CA HIS A 202 -14.78 -21.36 3.03
C HIS A 202 -13.28 -21.33 3.32
N ARG A 203 -12.92 -21.38 4.60
CA ARG A 203 -11.54 -21.28 5.10
C ARG A 203 -11.18 -22.56 5.82
N ASP A 204 -10.29 -23.33 5.22
CA ASP A 204 -9.59 -24.43 5.86
C ASP A 204 -8.37 -23.86 6.57
N LEU A 205 -8.33 -23.94 7.90
CA LEU A 205 -7.25 -23.45 8.75
C LEU A 205 -6.38 -24.61 9.25
N GLY A 206 -6.39 -25.75 8.58
CA GLY A 206 -5.59 -26.92 8.95
C GLY A 206 -5.92 -27.40 10.37
N ASP A 207 -4.89 -27.55 11.21
CA ASP A 207 -5.04 -28.02 12.59
C ASP A 207 -5.79 -27.02 13.49
N TYR A 208 -5.92 -25.75 13.08
CA TYR A 208 -6.64 -24.71 13.82
C TYR A 208 -8.16 -24.77 13.61
N GLY A 209 -8.62 -25.51 12.60
CA GLY A 209 -10.03 -25.77 12.32
C GLY A 209 -10.51 -25.22 10.98
N ALA A 210 -11.78 -24.82 10.88
CA ALA A 210 -12.37 -24.32 9.65
C ALA A 210 -13.40 -23.23 9.91
N SER A 211 -13.65 -22.38 8.93
CA SER A 211 -14.61 -21.27 9.04
C SER A 211 -15.31 -20.99 7.71
N ASP A 212 -16.63 -20.90 7.74
CA ASP A 212 -17.47 -20.43 6.66
C ASP A 212 -17.84 -18.95 6.92
N VAL A 213 -17.42 -18.06 6.04
CA VAL A 213 -17.56 -16.61 6.19
C VAL A 213 -18.37 -16.04 5.03
N LYS A 214 -19.40 -15.26 5.35
CA LYS A 214 -20.23 -14.55 4.38
C LYS A 214 -20.20 -13.05 4.61
N PHE A 215 -19.99 -12.32 3.53
CA PHE A 215 -20.08 -10.87 3.48
C PHE A 215 -21.23 -10.48 2.54
N TYR A 216 -22.27 -9.86 3.08
CA TYR A 216 -23.37 -9.30 2.30
C TYR A 216 -23.12 -7.82 2.08
N TYR A 217 -23.34 -7.35 0.86
CA TYR A 217 -23.09 -5.97 0.47
C TYR A 217 -24.31 -5.32 -0.15
N ARG A 218 -24.35 -4.00 0.00
CA ARG A 218 -25.28 -3.13 -0.72
C ARG A 218 -24.59 -1.83 -1.03
N ASN A 219 -24.61 -1.42 -2.30
CA ASN A 219 -24.00 -0.17 -2.78
C ASN A 219 -22.53 -0.04 -2.33
N GLY A 220 -21.77 -1.14 -2.43
CA GLY A 220 -20.36 -1.20 -2.01
C GLY A 220 -20.11 -1.17 -0.48
N GLN A 221 -21.16 -1.13 0.34
CA GLN A 221 -21.03 -1.13 1.80
C GLN A 221 -21.40 -2.50 2.39
N LEU A 222 -20.69 -2.90 3.44
CA LEU A 222 -21.02 -4.10 4.20
C LEU A 222 -22.38 -3.93 4.86
N LEU A 223 -23.27 -4.90 4.64
CA LEU A 223 -24.60 -5.01 5.22
C LEU A 223 -24.61 -6.03 6.36
N ARG A 224 -23.96 -7.18 6.15
CA ARG A 224 -23.79 -8.21 7.18
C ARG A 224 -22.48 -8.97 7.00
N PHE A 225 -21.80 -9.20 8.12
CA PHE A 225 -20.77 -10.21 8.27
C PHE A 225 -21.37 -11.40 9.02
N ALA A 226 -21.18 -12.61 8.51
CA ALA A 226 -21.55 -13.83 9.21
C ALA A 226 -20.39 -14.82 9.13
N GLU A 227 -19.99 -15.36 10.28
CA GLU A 227 -18.98 -16.40 10.39
C GLU A 227 -19.57 -17.56 11.19
N ASP A 228 -19.41 -18.78 10.67
CA ASP A 228 -19.60 -20.01 11.40
C ASP A 228 -18.28 -20.79 11.37
N ALA A 229 -17.67 -20.98 12.53
CA ALA A 229 -16.33 -21.52 12.64
C ALA A 229 -16.26 -22.63 13.67
N LYS A 230 -15.43 -23.63 13.36
CA LYS A 230 -14.97 -24.64 14.30
C LYS A 230 -13.49 -24.38 14.55
N ARG A 231 -13.12 -24.02 15.79
CA ARG A 231 -11.74 -23.65 16.14
C ARG A 231 -11.20 -24.53 17.26
N VAL A 232 -9.95 -24.98 17.16
CA VAL A 232 -9.29 -25.70 18.27
C VAL A 232 -8.69 -24.68 19.24
N ASN A 233 -9.05 -24.77 20.52
CA ASN A 233 -8.51 -23.87 21.55
C ASN A 233 -7.20 -24.41 22.12
N TYR A 234 -6.07 -23.87 21.69
CA TYR A 234 -4.77 -24.19 22.27
C TYR A 234 -4.54 -23.34 23.53
N GLY A 235 -4.58 -23.98 24.71
CA GLY A 235 -4.19 -23.35 26.00
C GLY A 235 -5.31 -23.10 27.01
N GLY A 236 -6.54 -23.56 26.76
CA GLY A 236 -7.67 -23.52 27.73
C GLY A 236 -7.68 -24.69 28.72
N ALA A 237 -8.54 -24.60 29.75
CA ALA A 237 -8.69 -25.63 30.81
C ALA A 237 -9.11 -27.03 30.28
N GLU A 238 -9.67 -27.10 29.07
CA GLU A 238 -9.90 -28.31 28.30
C GLU A 238 -9.14 -28.16 26.97
N SER A 239 -7.84 -28.48 26.97
CA SER A 239 -7.09 -28.52 25.71
C SER A 239 -7.65 -29.65 24.86
N ASP A 240 -7.83 -29.39 23.55
CA ASP A 240 -8.20 -30.34 22.48
C ASP A 240 -9.70 -30.41 22.11
N ALA A 241 -10.60 -29.73 22.82
CA ALA A 241 -12.02 -29.68 22.42
C ALA A 241 -12.26 -28.59 21.34
N PRO A 242 -12.81 -28.93 20.16
CA PRO A 242 -13.19 -27.92 19.16
C PRO A 242 -14.30 -27.02 19.68
N LEU A 243 -14.08 -25.71 19.60
CA LEU A 243 -15.07 -24.68 19.89
C LEU A 243 -15.91 -24.39 18.65
N HIS A 244 -17.22 -24.31 18.81
CA HIS A 244 -18.13 -23.78 17.80
C HIS A 244 -18.33 -22.29 18.04
N TYR A 245 -17.88 -21.48 17.11
CA TYR A 245 -17.94 -20.03 17.14
C TYR A 245 -18.85 -19.53 16.03
N THR A 246 -19.92 -18.82 16.38
CA THR A 246 -20.75 -18.13 15.40
C THR A 246 -20.74 -16.65 15.70
N LEU A 247 -20.47 -15.84 14.69
CA LEU A 247 -20.49 -14.38 14.78
C LEU A 247 -21.35 -13.83 13.64
N LYS A 248 -22.32 -12.98 13.99
CA LYS A 248 -23.16 -12.28 13.02
C LYS A 248 -23.22 -10.82 13.37
N LEU A 249 -22.80 -9.95 12.46
CA LEU A 249 -22.74 -8.51 12.66
C LEU A 249 -23.46 -7.80 11.53
N ASP A 250 -24.36 -6.91 11.90
CA ASP A 250 -25.19 -6.12 11.00
C ASP A 250 -24.70 -4.69 10.95
N PHE A 251 -24.70 -4.14 9.74
CA PHE A 251 -24.19 -2.82 9.46
C PHE A 251 -25.25 -2.01 8.71
N ALA A 252 -25.55 -0.81 9.22
CA ALA A 252 -26.43 0.15 8.58
C ALA A 252 -25.58 1.33 8.11
N GLN A 253 -25.60 1.61 6.80
CA GLN A 253 -24.82 2.69 6.20
C GLN A 253 -23.32 2.63 6.54
N GLY A 254 -22.76 1.42 6.54
CA GLY A 254 -21.34 1.16 6.85
C GLY A 254 -20.97 1.29 8.33
N ARG A 255 -21.94 1.44 9.23
CA ARG A 255 -21.70 1.48 10.70
C ARG A 255 -22.33 0.29 11.38
N TYR A 256 -21.66 -0.23 12.41
CA TYR A 256 -22.20 -1.30 13.24
C TYR A 256 -23.58 -0.91 13.79
N SER A 257 -24.55 -1.80 13.62
CA SER A 257 -25.95 -1.59 14.02
C SER A 257 -26.35 -2.59 15.10
N SER A 258 -26.10 -3.88 14.88
CA SER A 258 -26.39 -4.94 15.85
C SER A 258 -25.54 -6.18 15.58
N GLY A 259 -25.53 -7.13 16.50
CA GLY A 259 -24.79 -8.37 16.29
C GLY A 259 -25.05 -9.41 17.37
N THR A 260 -24.70 -10.65 17.06
CA THR A 260 -24.80 -11.80 17.95
C THR A 260 -23.53 -12.62 17.85
N LYS A 261 -23.05 -13.07 19.01
CA LYS A 261 -21.91 -13.98 19.12
C LYS A 261 -22.28 -15.16 19.99
N THR A 262 -21.93 -16.36 19.55
CA THR A 262 -22.05 -17.58 20.35
C THR A 262 -20.73 -18.34 20.33
N VAL A 263 -20.34 -18.87 21.49
CA VAL A 263 -19.20 -19.78 21.63
C VAL A 263 -19.69 -21.01 22.38
N ASN A 264 -19.69 -22.17 21.73
CA ASN A 264 -20.31 -23.41 22.23
C ASN A 264 -21.75 -23.18 22.71
N ASP A 265 -22.56 -22.51 21.88
CA ASP A 265 -23.94 -22.11 22.17
C ASP A 265 -24.12 -21.12 23.33
N ILE A 266 -23.03 -20.65 23.94
CA ILE A 266 -23.08 -19.61 24.97
C ILE A 266 -23.05 -18.25 24.28
N ALA A 267 -24.18 -17.53 24.37
CA ALA A 267 -24.31 -16.21 23.80
C ALA A 267 -23.50 -15.16 24.57
N SER A 268 -22.81 -14.30 23.84
CA SER A 268 -22.13 -13.10 24.34
C SER A 268 -22.32 -11.93 23.37
N GLN A 269 -21.97 -10.73 23.82
CA GLN A 269 -21.98 -9.56 22.94
C GLN A 269 -20.70 -9.53 22.11
N PRO A 270 -20.77 -9.18 20.81
CA PRO A 270 -19.58 -8.91 20.03
C PRO A 270 -18.77 -7.74 20.60
N ASP A 271 -17.45 -7.82 20.49
CA ASP A 271 -16.55 -6.73 20.91
C ASP A 271 -16.07 -5.86 19.73
N GLU A 272 -15.38 -4.77 20.05
CA GLU A 272 -14.88 -3.80 19.05
C GLU A 272 -13.84 -4.41 18.10
N HIS A 273 -13.05 -5.38 18.56
CA HIS A 273 -12.06 -6.06 17.72
C HIS A 273 -12.74 -6.95 16.69
N GLU A 274 -13.83 -7.62 17.05
CA GLU A 274 -14.63 -8.43 16.13
C GLU A 274 -15.33 -7.56 15.07
N ILE A 275 -15.90 -6.42 15.49
CA ILE A 275 -16.55 -5.47 14.57
C ILE A 275 -15.54 -4.86 13.59
N SER A 276 -14.41 -4.37 14.09
CA SER A 276 -13.35 -3.78 13.25
C SER A 276 -12.65 -4.83 12.37
N GLY A 277 -12.50 -6.06 12.87
CA GLY A 277 -11.99 -7.20 12.11
C GLY A 277 -12.90 -7.54 10.93
N ALA A 278 -14.22 -7.64 11.14
CA ALA A 278 -15.18 -7.91 10.08
C ALA A 278 -15.17 -6.84 8.98
N LEU A 279 -15.11 -5.55 9.35
CA LEU A 279 -14.99 -4.45 8.39
C LEU A 279 -13.68 -4.50 7.59
N SER A 280 -12.56 -4.83 8.24
CA SER A 280 -11.26 -4.93 7.60
C SER A 280 -11.22 -6.10 6.61
N GLN A 281 -11.71 -7.27 7.02
CA GLN A 281 -11.82 -8.44 6.15
C GLN A 281 -12.73 -8.17 4.96
N SER A 282 -13.85 -7.49 5.18
CA SER A 282 -14.75 -7.06 4.11
C SER A 282 -14.05 -6.17 3.07
N LYS A 283 -13.21 -5.22 3.48
CA LYS A 283 -12.45 -4.38 2.55
C LYS A 283 -11.44 -5.18 1.73
N VAL A 284 -10.76 -6.14 2.35
CA VAL A 284 -9.83 -7.05 1.67
C VAL A 284 -10.57 -7.90 0.63
N ALA A 285 -11.74 -8.44 0.98
CA ALA A 285 -12.58 -9.20 0.05
C ALA A 285 -13.01 -8.36 -1.16
N LEU A 286 -13.48 -7.12 -0.94
CA LEU A 286 -13.85 -6.20 -2.02
C LEU A 286 -12.68 -5.87 -2.96
N SER A 287 -11.51 -5.53 -2.40
CA SER A 287 -10.30 -5.22 -3.19
C SER A 287 -9.90 -6.38 -4.10
N ARG A 288 -9.98 -7.60 -3.58
CA ARG A 288 -9.70 -8.83 -4.34
C ARG A 288 -10.64 -9.01 -5.52
N ILE A 289 -11.93 -8.76 -5.33
CA ILE A 289 -12.95 -8.90 -6.37
C ILE A 289 -12.79 -7.82 -7.42
N ASP A 290 -12.50 -6.59 -7.02
CA ASP A 290 -12.22 -5.48 -7.94
C ASP A 290 -11.01 -5.78 -8.84
N ALA A 291 -9.94 -6.33 -8.27
CA ALA A 291 -8.78 -6.80 -9.03
C ALA A 291 -9.15 -7.89 -10.05
N MET A 292 -9.97 -8.88 -9.66
CA MET A 292 -10.44 -9.94 -10.57
C MET A 292 -11.35 -9.43 -11.68
N LEU A 293 -12.28 -8.53 -11.36
CA LEU A 293 -13.16 -7.88 -12.32
C LEU A 293 -12.36 -7.08 -13.35
N SER A 294 -11.34 -6.35 -12.88
CA SER A 294 -10.41 -5.62 -13.74
C SER A 294 -9.61 -6.54 -14.68
N GLN A 295 -9.24 -7.74 -14.23
CA GLN A 295 -8.58 -8.75 -15.07
C GLN A 295 -9.54 -9.39 -16.09
N MET A 296 -10.77 -9.70 -15.71
CA MET A 296 -11.75 -10.32 -16.61
C MET A 296 -12.29 -9.36 -17.69
N ASN A 297 -12.33 -8.06 -17.39
CA ASN A 297 -12.74 -7.04 -18.35
C ASN A 297 -11.61 -6.64 -19.31
N SER A 298 -10.41 -7.21 -19.16
CA SER A 298 -9.34 -7.10 -20.14
C SER A 298 -9.27 -8.33 -21.04
N SER A 299 -9.41 -8.11 -22.35
CA SER A 299 -9.13 -9.15 -23.35
C SER A 299 -7.64 -9.50 -23.33
N PRO A 300 -7.26 -10.79 -23.40
CA PRO A 300 -5.86 -11.19 -23.48
C PRO A 300 -5.36 -11.13 -24.93
N ASP A 301 -4.18 -10.54 -25.15
CA ASP A 301 -3.38 -10.71 -26.37
C ASP A 301 -1.87 -10.84 -26.01
N PRO A 302 -1.02 -11.37 -26.91
CA PRO A 302 -0.07 -12.44 -26.57
C PRO A 302 1.38 -12.03 -26.24
N ILE A 303 1.95 -12.75 -25.27
CA ILE A 303 3.34 -13.22 -25.11
C ILE A 303 4.48 -12.27 -25.53
N THR A 304 4.99 -11.53 -24.56
CA THR A 304 6.34 -11.80 -24.03
C THR A 304 6.17 -12.10 -22.55
N GLY A 305 6.51 -13.31 -22.11
CA GLY A 305 6.48 -13.67 -20.69
C GLY A 305 7.45 -12.80 -19.87
N PRO A 306 7.43 -12.90 -18.53
CA PRO A 306 8.28 -12.11 -17.66
C PRO A 306 9.77 -12.28 -18.01
N GLU A 307 10.48 -11.17 -18.21
CA GLU A 307 11.93 -11.12 -18.43
C GLU A 307 12.64 -11.08 -17.08
N LEU A 308 13.62 -11.98 -16.84
CA LEU A 308 14.38 -11.94 -15.60
C LEU A 308 15.54 -10.95 -15.70
N PHE A 309 15.58 -9.97 -14.80
CA PHE A 309 16.72 -9.08 -14.60
C PHE A 309 17.61 -9.58 -13.47
N VAL A 310 18.93 -9.46 -13.68
CA VAL A 310 19.97 -9.75 -12.69
C VAL A 310 20.84 -8.52 -12.57
N CYS A 311 21.00 -8.02 -11.34
CA CYS A 311 21.71 -6.78 -11.08
C CYS A 311 23.09 -7.00 -10.42
N ASP A 312 23.92 -5.96 -10.43
CA ASP A 312 25.28 -5.97 -9.85
C ASP A 312 25.30 -6.23 -8.34
N ASP A 313 24.25 -5.79 -7.61
CA ASP A 313 24.04 -6.10 -6.19
C ASP A 313 23.50 -7.52 -5.94
N GLN A 314 23.50 -8.34 -6.99
CA GLN A 314 22.96 -9.70 -7.03
C GLN A 314 21.43 -9.78 -6.85
N SER A 315 20.71 -8.66 -6.86
CA SER A 315 19.25 -8.69 -6.87
C SER A 315 18.72 -9.31 -8.17
N ARG A 316 17.58 -10.00 -8.05
CA ARG A 316 16.93 -10.73 -9.14
C ARG A 316 15.44 -10.52 -9.10
N PHE A 317 14.85 -10.12 -10.23
CA PHE A 317 13.42 -9.90 -10.34
C PHE A 317 12.94 -10.13 -11.77
N ALA A 318 11.70 -10.63 -11.91
CA ALA A 318 11.03 -10.79 -13.18
C ALA A 318 10.29 -9.51 -13.54
N VAL A 319 10.26 -9.12 -14.80
CA VAL A 319 9.53 -7.93 -15.26
C VAL A 319 8.62 -8.31 -16.41
N THR A 320 7.33 -8.03 -16.24
CA THR A 320 6.36 -8.09 -17.33
C THR A 320 6.07 -6.67 -17.79
N PHE A 321 6.38 -6.37 -19.04
CA PHE A 321 6.11 -5.06 -19.65
C PHE A 321 4.71 -5.06 -20.28
N ASP A 322 3.79 -4.31 -19.69
CA ASP A 322 2.42 -4.12 -20.17
C ASP A 322 2.34 -2.76 -20.88
N ARG A 323 2.66 -2.77 -22.17
CA ARG A 323 2.74 -1.54 -22.98
C ARG A 323 1.38 -0.89 -23.20
N ASP A 324 0.31 -1.68 -23.24
CA ASP A 324 -1.05 -1.18 -23.47
C ASP A 324 -1.59 -0.43 -22.24
N ARG A 325 -1.20 -0.88 -21.04
CA ARG A 325 -1.52 -0.18 -19.78
C ARG A 325 -0.40 0.73 -19.29
N GLU A 326 0.58 1.01 -20.15
CA GLU A 326 1.69 1.93 -19.87
C GLU A 326 2.36 1.64 -18.51
N ARG A 327 2.65 0.37 -18.20
CA ARG A 327 3.22 -0.06 -16.91
C ARG A 327 4.16 -1.26 -17.03
N ALA A 328 5.01 -1.44 -16.04
CA ALA A 328 5.80 -2.64 -15.83
C ALA A 328 5.40 -3.29 -14.50
N ILE A 329 5.30 -4.62 -14.49
CA ILE A 329 5.03 -5.41 -13.29
C ILE A 329 6.33 -6.10 -12.91
N VAL A 330 6.93 -5.71 -11.80
CA VAL A 330 8.18 -6.25 -11.27
C VAL A 330 7.87 -7.26 -10.17
N GLU A 331 8.19 -8.53 -10.43
CA GLU A 331 7.91 -9.66 -9.56
C GLU A 331 9.19 -10.13 -8.86
N PHE A 332 9.18 -10.03 -7.53
CA PHE A 332 10.21 -10.64 -6.69
C PHE A 332 9.65 -11.96 -6.12
N PRO A 333 10.46 -13.03 -6.05
CA PRO A 333 10.03 -14.26 -5.39
C PRO A 333 9.57 -14.00 -3.94
N GLY A 334 8.30 -14.28 -3.64
CA GLY A 334 7.75 -14.15 -2.29
C GLY A 334 7.39 -12.72 -1.85
N ARG A 335 7.27 -11.76 -2.77
CA ARG A 335 6.71 -10.42 -2.50
C ARG A 335 5.51 -10.13 -3.40
N GLU A 336 4.69 -9.16 -3.00
CA GLU A 336 3.70 -8.58 -3.91
C GLU A 336 4.42 -7.93 -5.11
N PRO A 337 3.89 -8.10 -6.33
CA PRO A 337 4.47 -7.46 -7.51
C PRO A 337 4.44 -5.94 -7.40
N LEU A 338 5.55 -5.27 -7.73
CA LEU A 338 5.57 -3.82 -7.87
C LEU A 338 4.99 -3.44 -9.23
N VAL A 339 4.01 -2.55 -9.24
CA VAL A 339 3.46 -1.98 -10.47
C VAL A 339 4.07 -0.61 -10.67
N LEU A 340 4.90 -0.48 -11.70
CA LEU A 340 5.62 0.74 -12.03
C LEU A 340 5.00 1.38 -13.28
N PRO A 341 4.39 2.57 -13.18
CA PRO A 341 3.87 3.27 -14.36
C PRO A 341 5.02 3.71 -15.27
N ILE A 342 4.73 3.92 -16.56
CA ILE A 342 5.70 4.38 -17.54
C ILE A 342 6.21 5.78 -17.18
N MET A 343 7.51 5.99 -17.38
CA MET A 343 8.16 7.28 -17.24
C MET A 343 8.77 7.70 -18.57
N ARG A 344 8.64 8.98 -18.93
CA ARG A 344 9.21 9.50 -20.18
C ARG A 344 10.73 9.50 -20.08
N THR A 345 11.40 8.86 -21.04
CA THR A 345 12.85 8.85 -21.17
C THR A 345 13.28 9.36 -22.54
N GLY A 346 14.46 9.96 -22.63
CA GLY A 346 15.02 10.45 -23.90
C GLY A 346 15.44 9.33 -24.86
N SER A 347 15.69 8.12 -24.35
CA SER A 347 15.96 6.92 -25.13
C SER A 347 15.81 5.66 -24.28
N GLY A 348 15.24 4.59 -24.85
CA GLY A 348 15.03 3.32 -24.14
C GLY A 348 13.63 3.23 -23.53
N TYR A 349 13.51 2.51 -22.42
CA TYR A 349 12.31 2.41 -21.62
C TYR A 349 12.58 2.92 -20.20
N GLY A 350 11.53 3.43 -19.55
CA GLY A 350 11.57 3.85 -18.16
C GLY A 350 10.23 3.57 -17.51
N TYR A 351 10.26 2.97 -16.32
CA TYR A 351 9.08 2.69 -15.51
C TYR A 351 9.44 2.98 -14.06
N GLY A 352 8.60 3.67 -13.31
CA GLY A 352 8.95 4.01 -11.94
C GLY A 352 7.91 4.82 -11.20
N ASN A 353 8.13 4.95 -9.90
CA ASN A 353 7.37 5.76 -8.96
C ASN A 353 8.34 6.53 -8.05
N ASP A 354 7.85 7.11 -6.96
CA ASP A 354 8.64 7.93 -6.04
C ASP A 354 9.77 7.16 -5.31
N ILE A 355 9.76 5.83 -5.36
CA ILE A 355 10.63 4.95 -4.56
C ILE A 355 11.50 4.07 -5.46
N TYR A 356 10.96 3.61 -6.59
CA TYR A 356 11.59 2.63 -7.46
C TYR A 356 11.57 3.10 -8.91
N GLU A 357 12.69 2.92 -9.61
CA GLU A 357 12.79 3.19 -11.04
C GLU A 357 13.53 2.04 -11.75
N LEU A 358 12.97 1.60 -12.88
CA LEU A 358 13.60 0.70 -13.84
C LEU A 358 13.77 1.45 -15.17
N ARG A 359 15.01 1.75 -15.54
CA ARG A 359 15.34 2.43 -16.81
C ARG A 359 16.31 1.61 -17.61
N GLY A 360 16.05 1.36 -18.90
CA GLY A 360 16.91 0.51 -19.70
C GLY A 360 16.77 0.65 -21.19
N LYS A 361 17.58 -0.11 -21.93
CA LYS A 361 17.54 -0.19 -23.38
C LYS A 361 17.94 -1.59 -23.83
N GLY A 362 17.03 -2.30 -24.48
CA GLY A 362 17.29 -3.68 -24.89
C GLY A 362 17.36 -4.59 -23.66
N ALA A 363 18.43 -5.36 -23.54
CA ALA A 363 18.65 -6.27 -22.41
C ALA A 363 19.29 -5.58 -21.19
N ASP A 364 19.79 -4.34 -21.31
CA ASP A 364 20.47 -3.64 -20.24
C ASP A 364 19.53 -2.65 -19.53
N ALA A 365 19.62 -2.58 -18.19
CA ALA A 365 18.84 -1.68 -17.36
C ALA A 365 19.61 -1.15 -16.15
N ILE A 366 19.04 -0.14 -15.51
CA ILE A 366 19.39 0.39 -14.20
C ILE A 366 18.15 0.24 -13.33
N TRP A 367 18.32 -0.41 -12.19
CA TRP A 367 17.34 -0.52 -11.13
C TRP A 367 17.72 0.43 -9.99
N THR A 368 16.90 1.45 -9.82
CA THR A 368 17.04 2.46 -8.78
C THR A 368 16.09 2.12 -7.65
N THR A 369 16.65 2.00 -6.45
CA THR A 369 15.92 1.80 -5.19
C THR A 369 16.33 2.88 -4.19
N PRO A 370 15.67 2.97 -3.02
CA PRO A 370 16.13 3.83 -1.93
C PRO A 370 17.56 3.55 -1.46
N SER A 371 18.10 2.34 -1.74
CA SER A 371 19.47 1.96 -1.36
C SER A 371 20.52 2.28 -2.41
N GLY A 372 20.14 2.66 -3.64
CA GLY A 372 21.07 3.05 -4.70
C GLY A 372 20.64 2.61 -6.11
N ASP A 373 21.52 2.88 -7.07
CA ASP A 373 21.36 2.51 -8.47
C ASP A 373 22.21 1.27 -8.78
N PHE A 374 21.59 0.27 -9.40
CA PHE A 374 22.23 -1.00 -9.75
C PHE A 374 22.10 -1.27 -11.23
N HIS A 375 23.20 -1.58 -11.91
CA HIS A 375 23.13 -2.04 -13.29
C HIS A 375 22.58 -3.46 -13.32
N CYS A 376 21.67 -3.71 -14.26
CA CYS A 376 21.02 -4.99 -14.43
C CYS A 376 21.03 -5.40 -15.90
N ALA A 377 21.01 -6.71 -16.14
CA ALA A 377 20.86 -7.26 -17.47
C ALA A 377 19.81 -8.38 -17.49
N VAL A 378 19.12 -8.52 -18.62
CA VAL A 378 18.19 -9.62 -18.87
C VAL A 378 18.98 -10.92 -18.95
N SER A 379 18.58 -11.89 -18.14
CA SER A 379 19.16 -13.23 -18.12
C SER A 379 18.78 -14.00 -19.39
N PRO A 380 19.72 -14.74 -20.02
CA PRO A 380 19.40 -15.61 -21.16
C PRO A 380 18.64 -16.88 -20.77
N LEU A 381 18.48 -17.15 -19.47
CA LEU A 381 17.66 -18.24 -18.92
C LEU A 381 16.21 -17.76 -18.80
N SER A 382 15.23 -18.62 -19.09
CA SER A 382 13.82 -18.27 -18.87
C SER A 382 13.57 -17.94 -17.39
N ALA A 383 12.66 -17.01 -17.08
CA ALA A 383 12.39 -16.61 -15.69
C ALA A 383 12.05 -17.81 -14.79
N GLU A 384 11.38 -18.82 -15.33
CA GLU A 384 11.05 -20.06 -14.63
C GLU A 384 12.29 -20.93 -14.37
N THR A 385 13.17 -21.13 -15.36
CA THR A 385 14.44 -21.87 -15.17
C THR A 385 15.42 -21.11 -14.30
N ALA A 386 15.42 -19.78 -14.34
CA ALA A 386 16.33 -18.93 -13.61
C ALA A 386 15.94 -18.76 -12.13
N ARG A 387 14.64 -18.82 -11.79
CA ARG A 387 14.15 -19.00 -10.41
C ARG A 387 14.58 -20.34 -9.81
N LEU A 388 14.76 -21.36 -10.65
CA LEU A 388 15.21 -22.71 -10.27
C LEU A 388 16.75 -22.88 -10.30
N ALA A 389 17.51 -22.03 -11.01
CA ALA A 389 18.90 -22.31 -11.38
C ALA A 389 19.97 -21.29 -10.92
N LEU A 390 19.67 -20.27 -10.10
CA LEU A 390 20.65 -19.19 -9.87
C LEU A 390 20.86 -18.82 -8.39
N ALA A 391 21.65 -19.63 -7.69
CA ALA A 391 22.66 -19.12 -6.77
C ALA A 391 24.01 -19.22 -7.50
N PRO A 392 24.74 -18.12 -7.78
CA PRO A 392 26.09 -18.20 -8.33
C PRO A 392 27.06 -18.54 -7.19
N GLY A 393 27.06 -19.80 -6.77
CA GLY A 393 28.02 -20.34 -5.82
C GLY A 393 27.64 -21.76 -5.39
N ASP A 394 28.63 -22.64 -5.32
CA ASP A 394 28.52 -23.94 -4.64
C ASP A 394 28.50 -23.68 -3.13
N PHE A 395 27.36 -23.19 -2.63
CA PHE A 395 27.13 -23.04 -1.21
C PHE A 395 26.58 -24.34 -0.63
N PRO A 396 27.00 -24.73 0.58
CA PRO A 396 26.36 -25.82 1.30
C PRO A 396 24.86 -25.59 1.40
N VAL A 397 24.08 -26.65 1.23
CA VAL A 397 22.63 -26.62 1.39
C VAL A 397 22.30 -27.21 2.75
N VAL A 398 21.50 -26.47 3.53
CA VAL A 398 20.98 -26.90 4.82
C VAL A 398 19.46 -26.89 4.73
N SER A 399 18.83 -27.98 5.18
CA SER A 399 17.37 -28.01 5.25
C SER A 399 16.89 -27.50 6.61
N VAL A 400 15.67 -26.93 6.66
CA VAL A 400 15.07 -26.53 7.95
C VAL A 400 14.95 -27.72 8.93
N ALA A 401 14.80 -28.93 8.40
CA ALA A 401 14.78 -30.15 9.22
C ALA A 401 16.14 -30.43 9.89
N ASP A 402 17.24 -30.11 9.22
CA ASP A 402 18.60 -30.29 9.76
C ASP A 402 18.91 -29.27 10.85
N LEU A 403 18.43 -28.02 10.71
CA LEU A 403 18.59 -26.97 11.73
C LEU A 403 18.02 -27.36 13.10
N LYS A 404 16.92 -28.14 13.10
CA LYS A 404 16.28 -28.61 14.33
C LYS A 404 17.15 -29.62 15.10
N ALA A 405 18.09 -30.29 14.41
CA ALA A 405 18.93 -31.33 14.98
C ALA A 405 20.27 -30.81 15.53
N GLU A 406 20.68 -29.59 15.18
CA GLU A 406 21.91 -28.97 15.67
C GLU A 406 21.77 -28.48 17.13
N GLY A 407 22.85 -28.60 17.91
CA GLY A 407 22.87 -28.47 19.37
C GLY A 407 22.40 -27.13 19.98
N ASP A 408 22.40 -27.08 21.32
CA ASP A 408 21.76 -26.01 22.10
C ASP A 408 22.37 -24.60 21.89
N GLY A 409 21.52 -23.63 21.49
CA GLY A 409 21.80 -22.20 21.66
C GLY A 409 21.50 -21.26 20.48
N ILE A 410 21.31 -21.78 19.26
CA ILE A 410 21.03 -20.97 18.07
C ILE A 410 19.52 -20.91 17.80
N TRP A 411 19.01 -19.73 17.44
CA TRP A 411 17.57 -19.49 17.27
C TRP A 411 16.96 -20.22 16.06
N THR A 412 17.78 -20.55 15.05
CA THR A 412 17.38 -21.21 13.80
C THR A 412 16.90 -22.64 14.00
N ARG A 413 17.11 -23.26 15.16
CA ARG A 413 16.49 -24.57 15.47
C ARG A 413 14.97 -24.52 15.63
N TYR A 414 14.44 -23.34 15.95
CA TYR A 414 13.01 -23.04 16.10
C TYR A 414 12.46 -22.33 14.86
N PHE A 415 13.18 -22.38 13.75
CA PHE A 415 12.88 -21.60 12.55
C PHE A 415 11.50 -21.94 11.98
N ASP A 416 11.14 -23.22 11.92
CA ASP A 416 9.78 -23.65 11.52
C ASP A 416 8.71 -23.06 12.44
N ASP A 417 8.89 -23.15 13.76
CA ASP A 417 7.90 -22.71 14.76
C ASP A 417 7.68 -21.19 14.76
N MET A 418 8.70 -20.42 14.37
CA MET A 418 8.68 -18.95 14.38
C MET A 418 8.51 -18.34 12.98
N MET A 419 8.41 -19.14 11.93
CA MET A 419 8.38 -18.66 10.55
C MET A 419 7.23 -17.71 10.21
N PRO A 420 5.99 -17.96 10.67
CA PRO A 420 4.90 -17.04 10.41
C PRO A 420 5.17 -15.66 11.01
N ALA A 421 5.69 -15.61 12.25
CA ALA A 421 6.09 -14.38 12.91
C ALA A 421 7.26 -13.67 12.19
N ILE A 422 8.29 -14.42 11.79
CA ILE A 422 9.44 -13.89 11.02
C ILE A 422 8.96 -13.25 9.71
N THR A 423 8.07 -13.93 8.99
CA THR A 423 7.50 -13.45 7.73
C THR A 423 6.71 -12.16 7.92
N ALA A 424 5.85 -12.12 8.94
CA ALA A 424 5.09 -10.91 9.29
C ALA A 424 6.02 -9.73 9.64
N CYS A 425 7.09 -9.99 10.39
CA CYS A 425 8.06 -8.99 10.79
C CYS A 425 8.92 -8.48 9.63
N LEU A 426 9.32 -9.35 8.70
CA LEU A 426 10.01 -8.95 7.47
C LEU A 426 9.13 -8.07 6.59
N ALA A 427 7.83 -8.38 6.49
CA ALA A 427 6.88 -7.61 5.67
C ALA A 427 6.53 -6.23 6.25
N LYS A 428 6.63 -6.05 7.58
CA LYS A 428 6.33 -4.78 8.26
C LYS A 428 7.55 -3.93 8.57
N ASN A 429 8.75 -4.43 8.30
CA ASN A 429 9.95 -3.74 8.65
C ASN A 429 10.16 -2.46 7.80
N PRO A 430 10.60 -1.34 8.41
CA PRO A 430 10.96 -0.15 7.65
C PRO A 430 12.27 -0.33 6.88
N GLY A 431 12.23 -0.14 5.57
CA GLY A 431 13.40 -0.13 4.68
C GLY A 431 13.57 -1.40 3.83
N ASP A 432 14.57 -1.37 2.94
CA ASP A 432 14.82 -2.46 1.99
C ASP A 432 15.88 -3.46 2.47
N LEU A 433 15.98 -4.61 1.80
CA LEU A 433 16.98 -5.66 2.04
C LEU A 433 17.03 -6.17 3.49
N VAL A 434 15.86 -6.35 4.09
CA VAL A 434 15.72 -6.70 5.50
C VAL A 434 16.15 -8.15 5.75
N SER A 435 17.02 -8.33 6.76
CA SER A 435 17.46 -9.63 7.26
C SER A 435 17.10 -9.79 8.74
N VAL A 436 16.97 -11.03 9.20
CA VAL A 436 16.73 -11.37 10.60
C VAL A 436 18.06 -11.66 11.28
N LEU A 437 18.36 -10.89 12.33
CA LEU A 437 19.54 -11.06 13.18
C LEU A 437 19.29 -12.09 14.29
N LYS A 438 18.04 -12.19 14.77
CA LYS A 438 17.61 -13.12 15.82
C LYS A 438 16.09 -13.20 15.88
N ALA A 439 15.54 -14.37 16.18
CA ALA A 439 14.16 -14.53 16.64
C ALA A 439 14.12 -15.27 17.99
N TRP A 440 13.12 -14.99 18.82
CA TRP A 440 12.96 -15.66 20.12
C TRP A 440 11.49 -15.75 20.53
N PRO A 441 11.08 -16.88 21.15
CA PRO A 441 9.75 -17.00 21.72
C PRO A 441 9.62 -16.12 22.98
N MET A 442 8.41 -15.67 23.25
CA MET A 442 8.03 -14.87 24.40
C MET A 442 6.78 -15.48 25.07
N ASN A 443 6.45 -14.95 26.25
CA ASN A 443 5.24 -15.36 26.96
C ASN A 443 3.97 -15.10 26.11
N HIS A 444 2.92 -15.87 26.37
CA HIS A 444 1.60 -15.75 25.71
C HIS A 444 1.62 -15.99 24.20
N GLY A 445 2.51 -16.85 23.70
CA GLY A 445 2.54 -17.21 22.27
C GLY A 445 3.00 -16.09 21.36
N MET A 446 3.78 -15.14 21.89
CA MET A 446 4.38 -14.06 21.10
C MET A 446 5.78 -14.46 20.65
N VAL A 447 6.23 -13.90 19.53
CA VAL A 447 7.60 -14.03 19.02
C VAL A 447 8.18 -12.64 18.82
N GLY A 448 9.39 -12.46 19.33
CA GLY A 448 10.22 -11.30 19.05
C GLY A 448 11.18 -11.59 17.89
N VAL A 449 11.30 -10.64 16.96
CA VAL A 449 12.19 -10.73 15.81
C VAL A 449 13.04 -9.45 15.74
N ARG A 450 14.35 -9.61 15.87
CA ARG A 450 15.35 -8.55 15.65
C ARG A 450 15.77 -8.56 14.19
N THR A 451 15.52 -7.47 13.49
CA THR A 451 15.83 -7.30 12.07
C THR A 451 16.89 -6.23 11.84
N ILE A 452 17.56 -6.29 10.69
CA ILE A 452 18.41 -5.23 10.15
C ILE A 452 18.00 -4.93 8.71
N ASN A 453 17.91 -3.65 8.33
CA ASN A 453 17.68 -3.25 6.94
C ASN A 453 19.00 -2.91 6.22
N GLY A 454 18.93 -2.67 4.91
CA GLY A 454 20.09 -2.39 4.06
C GLY A 454 20.90 -1.14 4.47
N ASN A 455 20.27 -0.22 5.20
CA ASN A 455 20.93 0.99 5.72
C ASN A 455 21.55 0.79 7.12
N GLY A 456 21.50 -0.44 7.65
CA GLY A 456 22.01 -0.79 8.98
C GLY A 456 21.07 -0.46 10.13
N GLY A 457 19.85 -0.01 9.85
CA GLY A 457 18.81 0.24 10.85
C GLY A 457 18.34 -1.07 11.49
N ARG A 458 18.33 -1.13 12.82
CA ARG A 458 17.89 -2.30 13.60
C ARG A 458 16.52 -2.06 14.20
N TYR A 459 15.67 -3.08 14.18
CA TYR A 459 14.30 -3.00 14.71
C TYR A 459 13.93 -4.26 15.47
N ASP A 460 13.15 -4.09 16.53
CA ASP A 460 12.43 -5.14 17.22
C ASP A 460 11.02 -5.20 16.69
N CYS A 461 10.59 -6.39 16.28
CA CYS A 461 9.24 -6.69 15.87
C CYS A 461 8.62 -7.70 16.83
N LEU A 462 7.42 -7.40 17.31
CA LEU A 462 6.64 -8.26 18.20
C LEU A 462 5.32 -8.64 17.53
N VAL A 463 5.07 -9.95 17.41
CA VAL A 463 3.87 -10.49 16.75
C VAL A 463 3.52 -11.85 17.36
N PRO A 464 2.24 -12.27 17.36
CA PRO A 464 1.88 -13.65 17.71
C PRO A 464 2.65 -14.68 16.89
N SER A 465 2.89 -15.87 17.46
CA SER A 465 3.73 -16.92 16.86
C SER A 465 3.19 -17.45 15.53
N ASP A 466 1.87 -17.40 15.34
CA ASP A 466 1.19 -17.72 14.09
C ASP A 466 1.29 -16.61 13.03
N GLY A 467 1.93 -15.47 13.36
CA GLY A 467 2.08 -14.32 12.47
C GLY A 467 0.77 -13.56 12.24
N LEU A 468 -0.33 -13.94 12.90
CA LEU A 468 -1.65 -13.36 12.73
C LEU A 468 -1.86 -12.25 13.75
N GLY A 469 -2.00 -11.02 13.26
CA GLY A 469 -2.22 -9.85 14.10
C GLY A 469 -1.38 -8.66 13.67
N THR A 470 -1.44 -7.58 14.45
CA THR A 470 -0.62 -6.40 14.20
C THR A 470 0.79 -6.65 14.68
N ALA A 471 1.75 -6.72 13.75
CA ALA A 471 3.15 -6.70 14.08
C ALA A 471 3.54 -5.30 14.58
N HIS A 472 4.02 -5.21 15.81
CA HIS A 472 4.50 -3.97 16.40
C HIS A 472 6.00 -3.85 16.19
N THR A 473 6.44 -2.82 15.47
CA THR A 473 7.85 -2.61 15.12
C THR A 473 8.40 -1.36 15.78
N GLU A 474 9.52 -1.49 16.49
CA GLU A 474 10.23 -0.37 17.12
C GLU A 474 11.69 -0.34 16.71
N MET A 475 12.22 0.87 16.50
CA MET A 475 13.63 1.06 16.19
C MET A 475 14.48 0.79 17.42
N VAL A 476 15.61 0.11 17.23
CA VAL A 476 16.56 -0.22 18.29
C VAL A 476 17.84 0.58 18.13
N GLU A 477 18.32 1.14 19.23
CA GLU A 477 19.57 1.89 19.27
C GLU A 477 20.76 1.01 18.85
N ALA A 478 21.45 1.43 17.79
CA ALA A 478 22.39 0.59 17.06
C ALA A 478 23.64 0.18 17.87
N THR A 479 24.02 0.94 18.91
CA THR A 479 25.34 0.82 19.57
C THR A 479 25.33 0.21 20.97
N THR A 480 24.18 0.07 21.62
CA THR A 480 24.08 -0.24 23.06
C THR A 480 23.16 -1.40 23.38
N ASN A 481 22.14 -1.66 22.54
CA ASN A 481 21.14 -2.69 22.77
C ASN A 481 21.39 -3.90 21.85
N ILE A 482 22.32 -4.77 22.22
CA ILE A 482 22.65 -6.01 21.49
C ILE A 482 22.14 -7.20 22.31
N LEU A 483 21.29 -8.03 21.72
CA LEU A 483 20.77 -9.23 22.39
C LEU A 483 21.85 -10.32 22.48
N PRO A 484 21.85 -11.17 23.52
CA PRO A 484 22.74 -12.31 23.57
C PRO A 484 22.52 -13.23 22.35
N GLY A 485 23.58 -13.55 21.62
CA GLY A 485 23.48 -14.38 20.41
C GLY A 485 22.79 -13.69 19.22
N GLU A 486 22.70 -12.36 19.23
CA GLU A 486 22.28 -11.60 18.06
C GLU A 486 23.33 -11.65 16.95
N ASP A 487 22.89 -11.84 15.70
CA ASP A 487 23.74 -11.82 14.50
C ASP A 487 24.86 -12.87 14.50
N VAL A 488 24.69 -13.93 15.30
CA VAL A 488 25.53 -15.15 15.26
C VAL A 488 25.23 -15.92 13.97
N VAL A 489 23.94 -16.08 13.67
CA VAL A 489 23.43 -16.58 12.39
C VAL A 489 22.38 -15.61 11.90
N ARG A 490 22.61 -15.04 10.72
CA ARG A 490 21.70 -14.12 10.05
C ARG A 490 20.90 -14.86 8.99
N PHE A 491 19.58 -14.73 9.04
CA PHE A 491 18.71 -15.20 7.97
C PHE A 491 18.39 -14.05 7.02
N THR A 492 18.64 -14.25 5.74
CA THR A 492 18.22 -13.34 4.67
C THR A 492 17.21 -14.08 3.79
N PRO A 493 15.98 -13.54 3.58
CA PRO A 493 14.99 -14.20 2.73
C PRO A 493 15.52 -14.36 1.30
N ALA A 494 14.99 -15.32 0.54
CA ALA A 494 15.39 -15.55 -0.87
C ALA A 494 15.24 -14.32 -1.78
N SER A 495 14.40 -13.35 -1.38
CA SER A 495 14.24 -12.05 -2.05
C SER A 495 15.24 -10.98 -1.65
N GLY A 496 16.11 -11.25 -0.66
CA GLY A 496 17.11 -10.31 -0.15
C GLY A 496 18.53 -10.66 -0.59
N ALA A 497 19.44 -9.68 -0.46
CA ALA A 497 20.87 -9.86 -0.66
C ALA A 497 21.51 -10.30 0.66
N TYR A 498 22.16 -11.47 0.66
CA TYR A 498 22.92 -11.92 1.83
C TYR A 498 24.14 -10.99 2.03
N PRO A 499 24.62 -10.80 3.27
CA PRO A 499 25.73 -9.90 3.53
C PRO A 499 27.00 -10.31 2.76
N GLY A 500 27.57 -9.40 1.96
CA GLY A 500 28.82 -9.66 1.25
C GLY A 500 30.07 -9.49 2.11
N GLY A 501 31.22 -9.93 1.58
CA GLY A 501 32.54 -9.77 2.19
C GLY A 501 33.15 -11.06 2.75
N GLU A 502 34.47 -11.09 2.93
CA GLU A 502 35.20 -12.29 3.37
C GLU A 502 34.92 -12.70 4.83
N CYS A 503 34.20 -11.89 5.59
CA CYS A 503 33.82 -12.18 6.98
C CYS A 503 32.53 -12.97 7.14
N PHE A 504 31.91 -13.41 6.05
CA PHE A 504 30.70 -14.22 6.13
C PHE A 504 30.87 -15.56 5.42
N ALA A 505 30.47 -16.64 6.11
CA ALA A 505 30.19 -17.92 5.50
C ALA A 505 28.69 -18.01 5.21
N HIS A 506 28.32 -18.56 4.05
CA HIS A 506 26.94 -18.62 3.59
C HIS A 506 26.49 -20.05 3.30
N GLU A 507 25.27 -20.35 3.70
CA GLU A 507 24.58 -21.59 3.38
C GLU A 507 23.22 -21.28 2.76
N ARG A 508 22.79 -22.15 1.85
CA ARG A 508 21.46 -22.09 1.25
C ARG A 508 20.48 -22.81 2.17
N LEU A 509 19.45 -22.09 2.60
CA LEU A 509 18.37 -22.65 3.39
C LEU A 509 17.23 -23.13 2.49
N GLU A 510 16.89 -24.41 2.64
CA GLU A 510 15.77 -25.03 1.93
C GLU A 510 14.72 -25.60 2.88
N GLN A 511 13.46 -25.44 2.51
CA GLN A 511 12.34 -26.09 3.18
C GLN A 511 11.63 -26.98 2.18
N LYS A 512 11.58 -28.29 2.44
CA LYS A 512 10.97 -29.30 1.54
C LYS A 512 11.52 -29.23 0.10
N GLY A 513 12.82 -28.94 -0.06
CA GLY A 513 13.48 -28.80 -1.36
C GLY A 513 13.22 -27.47 -2.09
N VAL A 514 12.55 -26.52 -1.43
CA VAL A 514 12.33 -25.16 -1.93
C VAL A 514 13.34 -24.23 -1.27
N PHE A 515 14.07 -23.47 -2.07
CA PHE A 515 14.97 -22.42 -1.57
C PHE A 515 14.18 -21.26 -0.96
N ILE A 516 14.42 -20.98 0.32
CA ILE A 516 13.69 -19.96 1.08
C ILE A 516 14.57 -18.80 1.56
N GLY A 517 15.90 -18.95 1.49
CA GLY A 517 16.83 -17.86 1.79
C GLY A 517 18.22 -18.36 2.15
N TRP A 518 18.99 -17.45 2.74
CA TRP A 518 20.39 -17.65 3.08
C TRP A 518 20.56 -17.65 4.59
N LEU A 519 21.41 -18.53 5.10
CA LEU A 519 21.99 -18.41 6.44
C LEU A 519 23.40 -17.87 6.28
N SER A 520 23.73 -16.82 7.03
CA SER A 520 25.05 -16.20 7.00
C SER A 520 25.63 -16.13 8.39
N GLU A 521 26.81 -16.69 8.57
CA GLU A 521 27.56 -16.71 9.83
C GLU A 521 28.77 -15.80 9.75
N LYS A 522 29.03 -15.04 10.82
CA LYS A 522 30.25 -14.25 10.91
C LYS A 522 31.46 -15.13 11.23
N THR A 523 32.40 -15.17 10.30
CA THR A 523 33.69 -15.87 10.45
C THR A 523 34.82 -14.92 10.87
N CYS A 524 34.58 -13.61 10.80
CA CYS A 524 35.23 -12.53 11.51
C CYS A 524 34.19 -11.47 11.92
#